data_AF-A0A388P245-F1
#
_entry.id   AF-A0A388P245-F1
#
_cell.length_a   1.000
_cell.length_b   1.000
_cell.length_c   1.000
_cell.angle_alpha   90.00
_cell.angle_beta   90.00
_cell.angle_gamma   90.00
#
_symmetry.space_group_name_H-M   'P 1'
#
loop_
_entity.id
_entity.type
_entity.pdbx_description
1 polymer ?
#
loop_
_entity_poly.entity_id
_entity_poly.type
_entity_poly.pdbx_seq_one_letter_code
_entity_poly.pdbx_strand_id
1 'polypeptide(L)'
;MSATAQSGSAGMSLAPSTHLRRRNLIQLLITRFMASATLVSVLVTVGIVLSLIPTTFRLLKEITTQVFGTVWAPLFTPSQYGMAPLLTGTFIIVLIAMVIAIPIGLASAIFLSDYATFNLRRIVKPILEILAGIPTVVLGLFGLYVVNPEFVEKYWPIGEPLAYTALAQG
;
A
#
# COMPACT_ATOMS: atom_id res chain seq x y z
N MET A 1 -32.03 -83.10 7.53
CA MET A 1 -31.41 -82.10 6.62
C MET A 1 -32.39 -80.95 6.44
N SER A 2 -32.26 -79.88 7.22
CA SER A 2 -32.85 -78.58 6.92
C SER A 2 -32.02 -77.54 7.66
N ALA A 3 -31.30 -76.74 6.88
CA ALA A 3 -30.22 -75.87 7.32
C ALA A 3 -30.76 -74.62 8.03
N THR A 4 -30.09 -74.31 9.13
CA THR A 4 -30.12 -73.03 9.84
C THR A 4 -29.56 -71.91 8.96
N ALA A 5 -30.33 -70.85 8.77
CA ALA A 5 -29.85 -69.59 8.19
C ALA A 5 -30.44 -68.41 8.99
N GLN A 6 -29.86 -68.13 10.16
CA GLN A 6 -29.99 -66.82 10.78
C GLN A 6 -28.86 -65.93 10.27
N SER A 7 -29.15 -65.18 9.21
CA SER A 7 -28.31 -64.08 8.73
C SER A 7 -28.59 -62.84 9.58
N GLY A 8 -27.79 -62.63 10.62
CA GLY A 8 -27.80 -61.39 11.39
C GLY A 8 -27.26 -60.24 10.55
N SER A 9 -28.12 -59.32 10.12
CA SER A 9 -27.72 -58.04 9.54
C SER A 9 -27.20 -57.12 10.64
N ALA A 10 -25.91 -57.22 10.95
CA ALA A 10 -25.20 -56.25 11.77
C ALA A 10 -25.23 -54.89 11.04
N GLY A 11 -26.11 -53.99 11.46
CA GLY A 11 -26.20 -52.64 10.94
C GLY A 11 -24.88 -51.91 11.12
N MET A 12 -24.21 -51.59 10.01
CA MET A 12 -22.96 -50.83 10.01
C MET A 12 -23.30 -49.38 10.37
N SER A 13 -23.09 -49.01 11.64
CA SER A 13 -23.33 -47.65 12.13
C SER A 13 -22.31 -46.69 11.53
N LEU A 14 -22.75 -45.86 10.58
CA LEU A 14 -21.97 -44.79 9.95
C LEU A 14 -21.84 -43.55 10.86
N ALA A 15 -21.72 -43.75 12.18
CA ALA A 15 -21.49 -42.65 13.10
C ALA A 15 -20.10 -42.05 12.82
N PRO A 16 -19.99 -40.73 12.56
CA PRO A 16 -18.71 -40.11 12.26
C PRO A 16 -17.77 -40.28 13.45
N SER A 17 -16.58 -40.83 13.21
CA SER A 17 -15.55 -40.96 14.23
C SER A 17 -15.23 -39.60 14.86
N THR A 18 -14.93 -39.59 16.16
CA THR A 18 -14.70 -38.37 16.96
C THR A 18 -13.63 -37.43 16.36
N HIS A 19 -12.65 -38.00 15.67
CA HIS A 19 -11.62 -37.26 14.93
C HIS A 19 -12.17 -36.47 13.73
N LEU A 20 -13.12 -37.02 12.96
CA LEU A 20 -13.73 -36.32 11.82
C LEU A 20 -14.62 -35.15 12.30
N ARG A 21 -15.32 -35.33 13.43
CA ARG A 21 -16.17 -34.28 14.01
C ARG A 21 -15.35 -33.08 14.49
N ARG A 22 -14.19 -33.31 15.13
CA ARG A 22 -13.28 -32.22 15.56
C ARG A 22 -12.68 -31.47 14.37
N ARG A 23 -12.29 -32.17 13.29
CA ARG A 23 -11.76 -31.54 12.07
C ARG A 23 -12.80 -30.64 11.39
N ASN A 24 -14.04 -31.12 11.25
CA ASN A 24 -15.11 -30.33 10.63
C ASN A 24 -15.47 -29.08 11.46
N LEU A 25 -15.44 -29.17 12.80
CA LEU A 25 -15.64 -28.01 13.67
C LEU A 25 -14.52 -26.97 13.54
N ILE A 26 -13.25 -27.42 13.57
CA ILE A 26 -12.10 -26.53 13.38
C ILE A 26 -12.15 -25.88 11.99
N GLN A 27 -12.44 -26.66 10.96
CA GLN A 27 -12.58 -26.15 9.59
C GLN A 27 -13.71 -25.12 9.48
N LEU A 28 -14.87 -25.36 10.10
CA LEU A 28 -15.97 -24.41 10.12
C LEU A 28 -15.61 -23.12 10.87
N LEU A 29 -14.91 -23.22 12.00
CA LEU A 29 -14.45 -22.05 12.76
C LEU A 29 -13.45 -21.22 11.96
N ILE A 30 -12.46 -21.85 11.33
CA ILE A 30 -11.48 -21.18 10.47
C ILE A 30 -12.19 -20.49 9.29
N THR A 31 -13.07 -21.21 8.59
CA THR A 31 -13.82 -20.64 7.46
C THR A 31 -14.70 -19.47 7.89
N ARG A 32 -15.40 -19.57 9.03
CA ARG A 32 -16.22 -18.47 9.56
C ARG A 32 -15.39 -17.26 9.97
N PHE A 33 -14.22 -17.48 10.59
CA PHE A 33 -13.31 -16.41 10.95
C PHE A 33 -12.74 -15.68 9.72
N MET A 34 -12.30 -16.43 8.71
CA MET A 34 -11.84 -15.86 7.44
C MET A 34 -12.98 -15.09 6.73
N ALA A 35 -14.19 -15.65 6.75
CA ALA A 35 -15.37 -15.00 6.17
C ALA A 35 -15.73 -13.70 6.89
N SER A 36 -15.68 -13.67 8.23
CA SER A 36 -15.92 -12.45 9.00
C SER A 36 -14.82 -11.40 8.78
N ALA A 37 -13.56 -11.82 8.75
CA ALA A 37 -12.44 -10.91 8.44
C ALA A 37 -12.60 -10.26 7.06
N THR A 38 -12.99 -11.06 6.07
CA THR A 38 -13.26 -10.58 4.70
C THR A 38 -14.44 -9.62 4.69
N LEU A 39 -15.53 -9.97 5.37
CA LEU A 39 -16.72 -9.10 5.47
C LEU A 39 -16.37 -7.76 6.12
N VAL A 40 -15.62 -7.76 7.22
CA VAL A 40 -15.16 -6.54 7.89
C VAL A 40 -14.29 -5.70 6.96
N SER A 41 -13.35 -6.32 6.24
CA SER A 41 -12.50 -5.62 5.27
C SER A 41 -13.31 -4.92 4.17
N VAL A 42 -14.29 -5.63 3.60
CA VAL A 42 -15.19 -5.08 2.58
C VAL A 42 -16.03 -3.93 3.16
N LEU A 43 -16.61 -4.11 4.36
CA LEU A 43 -17.42 -3.08 5.00
C LEU A 43 -16.62 -1.82 5.32
N VAL A 44 -15.39 -1.95 5.82
CA VAL A 44 -14.50 -0.81 6.08
C VAL A 44 -14.13 -0.12 4.78
N THR A 45 -13.81 -0.87 3.73
CA THR A 45 -13.47 -0.31 2.41
C THR A 45 -14.64 0.47 1.83
N VAL A 46 -15.85 -0.11 1.85
CA VAL A 46 -17.08 0.57 1.41
C VAL A 46 -17.35 1.79 2.28
N GLY A 47 -17.16 1.69 3.60
CA GLY A 47 -17.31 2.82 4.53
C GLY A 47 -16.36 3.98 4.21
N ILE A 48 -15.09 3.69 3.93
CA ILE A 48 -14.11 4.71 3.50
C ILE A 48 -14.57 5.36 2.19
N VAL A 49 -14.96 4.58 1.18
CA VAL A 49 -15.42 5.11 -0.10
C VAL A 49 -16.64 6.02 0.09
N LEU A 50 -17.66 5.56 0.82
CA LEU A 50 -18.86 6.35 1.09
C LEU A 50 -18.56 7.63 1.88
N SER A 51 -17.59 7.58 2.81
CA SER A 51 -17.14 8.76 3.56
C SER A 51 -16.43 9.80 2.68
N LEU A 52 -15.70 9.36 1.65
CA LEU A 52 -14.97 10.25 0.74
C LEU A 52 -15.84 10.92 -0.33
N ILE A 53 -16.97 10.32 -0.71
CA ILE A 53 -17.87 10.83 -1.75
C ILE A 53 -18.28 12.31 -1.52
N PRO A 54 -18.87 12.71 -0.37
CA PRO A 54 -19.33 14.08 -0.17
C PRO A 54 -18.19 15.10 -0.19
N THR A 55 -17.04 14.74 0.39
CA THR A 55 -15.82 15.56 0.39
C THR A 55 -15.32 15.78 -1.04
N THR A 56 -15.27 14.72 -1.84
CA THR A 56 -14.81 14.77 -3.23
C THR A 56 -15.72 15.65 -4.09
N PHE A 57 -17.05 15.53 -3.95
CA PHE A 57 -17.99 16.37 -4.69
C PHE A 57 -17.89 17.86 -4.34
N ARG A 58 -17.63 18.20 -3.07
CA ARG A 58 -17.40 19.59 -2.66
C ARG A 58 -16.14 20.15 -3.31
N LEU A 59 -15.03 19.41 -3.21
CA LEU A 59 -13.74 19.80 -3.80
C LEU A 59 -13.82 19.95 -5.32
N LEU A 60 -14.52 19.04 -6.03
CA LEU A 60 -14.67 19.16 -7.49
C LEU A 60 -15.39 20.44 -7.91
N LYS A 61 -16.42 20.86 -7.17
CA LYS A 61 -17.14 22.11 -7.48
C LYS A 61 -16.25 23.35 -7.31
N GLU A 62 -15.43 23.38 -6.27
CA GLU A 62 -14.50 24.48 -5.98
C GLU A 62 -13.30 24.47 -6.93
N ILE A 63 -12.77 23.31 -7.30
CA ILE A 63 -11.66 23.19 -8.27
C ILE A 63 -12.12 23.59 -9.68
N THR A 64 -13.37 23.30 -10.08
CA THR A 64 -13.87 23.64 -11.43
C THR A 64 -13.84 25.15 -11.70
N THR A 65 -13.96 26.01 -10.69
CA THR A 65 -13.86 27.46 -10.85
C THR A 65 -12.41 27.95 -10.83
N GLN A 66 -11.47 27.15 -10.29
CA GLN A 66 -10.06 27.49 -10.10
C GLN A 66 -9.10 26.48 -10.75
N VAL A 67 -9.50 25.88 -11.89
CA VAL A 67 -8.71 24.82 -12.57
C VAL A 67 -7.28 25.28 -12.90
N PHE A 68 -7.12 26.54 -13.31
CA PHE A 68 -5.82 27.15 -13.60
C PHE A 68 -5.26 27.96 -12.41
N GLY A 69 -5.86 27.83 -11.23
CA GLY A 69 -5.38 28.48 -10.01
C GLY A 69 -3.97 28.01 -9.68
N THR A 70 -3.08 28.96 -9.39
CA THR A 70 -1.67 28.71 -9.10
C THR A 70 -1.38 28.48 -7.62
N VAL A 71 -2.39 28.68 -6.75
CA VAL A 71 -2.26 28.60 -5.29
C VAL A 71 -3.09 27.44 -4.76
N TRP A 72 -2.45 26.58 -3.97
CA TRP A 72 -3.11 25.51 -3.21
C TRP A 72 -3.06 25.85 -1.71
N ALA A 73 -4.17 26.37 -1.18
CA ALA A 73 -4.27 26.92 0.16
C ALA A 73 -5.64 26.54 0.80
N PRO A 74 -5.93 25.25 1.01
CA PRO A 74 -7.23 24.81 1.55
C PRO A 74 -7.41 25.12 3.04
N LEU A 75 -6.33 25.39 3.77
CA LEU A 75 -6.33 25.67 5.21
C LEU A 75 -6.46 27.17 5.53
N PHE A 76 -6.26 28.05 4.54
CA PHE A 76 -6.31 29.50 4.71
C PHE A 76 -7.71 30.04 4.39
N THR A 77 -8.03 31.21 4.94
CA THR A 77 -9.29 31.91 4.65
C THR A 77 -8.97 33.18 3.86
N PRO A 78 -9.47 33.35 2.61
CA PRO A 78 -10.32 32.43 1.86
C PRO A 78 -9.58 31.19 1.37
N SER A 79 -10.26 30.04 1.35
CA SER A 79 -9.68 28.78 0.87
C SER A 79 -9.50 28.81 -0.65
N GLN A 80 -8.35 28.33 -1.12
CA GLN A 80 -8.01 28.29 -2.56
C GLN A 80 -7.64 26.87 -2.98
N TYR A 81 -8.25 26.39 -4.07
CA TYR A 81 -8.12 25.02 -4.56
C TYR A 81 -7.56 24.98 -5.98
N GLY A 82 -6.42 25.66 -6.20
CA GLY A 82 -5.74 25.66 -7.50
C GLY A 82 -5.17 24.29 -7.88
N MET A 83 -5.56 23.75 -9.04
CA MET A 83 -5.13 22.42 -9.50
C MET A 83 -3.73 22.42 -10.12
N ALA A 84 -3.28 23.54 -10.69
CA ALA A 84 -2.00 23.66 -11.39
C ALA A 84 -0.79 23.19 -10.55
N PRO A 85 -0.56 23.66 -9.31
CA PRO A 85 0.59 23.23 -8.51
C PRO A 85 0.57 21.73 -8.16
N LEU A 86 -0.61 21.12 -8.00
CA LEU A 86 -0.73 19.68 -7.73
C LEU A 86 -0.29 18.85 -8.93
N LEU A 87 -0.70 19.25 -10.14
CA LEU A 87 -0.31 18.59 -11.37
C LEU A 87 1.18 18.80 -11.64
N THR A 88 1.63 20.05 -11.70
CA THR A 88 3.03 20.36 -12.03
C THR A 88 4.00 19.79 -11.00
N GLY A 89 3.67 19.88 -9.71
CA GLY A 89 4.47 19.29 -8.63
C GLY A 89 4.59 17.78 -8.78
N THR A 90 3.48 17.08 -9.03
CA THR A 90 3.49 15.63 -9.25
C THR A 90 4.33 15.25 -10.47
N PHE A 91 4.13 15.94 -11.61
CA PHE A 91 4.89 15.65 -12.84
C PHE A 91 6.39 15.88 -12.67
N ILE A 92 6.79 17.00 -12.05
CA ILE A 92 8.21 17.32 -11.81
C ILE A 92 8.84 16.26 -10.91
N ILE A 93 8.19 15.92 -9.79
CA ILE A 93 8.71 14.92 -8.85
C ILE A 93 8.83 13.55 -9.53
N VAL A 94 7.79 13.10 -10.25
CA VAL A 94 7.81 11.82 -10.97
C VAL A 94 8.90 11.80 -12.02
N LEU A 95 9.07 12.89 -12.78
CA LEU A 95 10.08 12.97 -13.83
C LEU A 95 11.49 12.87 -13.24
N ILE A 96 11.81 13.65 -12.20
CA ILE A 96 13.10 13.61 -11.52
C ILE A 96 13.33 12.21 -10.92
N ALA A 97 12.33 11.64 -10.26
CA ALA A 97 12.40 10.31 -9.69
C ALA A 97 12.68 9.26 -10.76
N MET A 98 12.02 9.31 -11.92
CA MET A 98 12.25 8.39 -13.02
C MET A 98 13.65 8.52 -13.62
N VAL A 99 14.12 9.75 -13.84
CA VAL A 99 15.46 10.02 -14.40
C VAL A 99 16.56 9.43 -13.53
N ILE A 100 16.36 9.36 -12.21
CA ILE A 100 17.35 8.80 -11.28
C ILE A 100 17.11 7.30 -11.03
N ALA A 101 15.87 6.92 -10.71
CA ALA A 101 15.53 5.56 -10.29
C ALA A 101 15.61 4.54 -11.42
N ILE A 102 15.25 4.91 -12.66
CA ILE A 102 15.28 4.00 -13.81
C ILE A 102 16.72 3.56 -14.13
N PRO A 103 17.69 4.46 -14.39
CA PRO A 103 19.04 4.03 -14.73
C PRO A 103 19.71 3.27 -13.60
N ILE A 104 19.56 3.72 -12.35
CA ILE A 104 20.16 3.04 -11.18
C ILE A 104 19.51 1.68 -10.94
N GLY A 105 18.17 1.61 -10.99
CA GLY A 105 17.42 0.38 -10.76
C GLY A 105 17.68 -0.65 -11.86
N LEU A 106 17.69 -0.22 -13.12
CA LEU A 106 17.97 -1.09 -14.26
C LEU A 106 19.43 -1.57 -14.26
N ALA A 107 20.39 -0.69 -14.02
CA ALA A 107 21.81 -1.07 -13.92
C ALA A 107 22.05 -2.06 -12.78
N SER A 108 21.42 -1.83 -11.62
CA SER A 108 21.50 -2.74 -10.48
C SER A 108 20.87 -4.10 -10.78
N ALA A 109 19.74 -4.13 -11.49
CA ALA A 109 19.06 -5.35 -11.90
C ALA A 109 19.92 -6.18 -12.87
N ILE A 110 20.47 -5.55 -13.91
CA ILE A 110 21.35 -6.20 -14.90
C ILE A 110 22.63 -6.72 -14.22
N PHE A 111 23.24 -5.91 -13.37
CA PHE A 111 24.44 -6.33 -12.63
C PHE A 111 24.16 -7.55 -11.74
N LEU A 112 23.03 -7.54 -11.02
CA LEU A 112 22.66 -8.65 -10.15
C LEU A 112 22.25 -9.90 -10.93
N SER A 113 21.67 -9.75 -12.13
CA SER A 113 21.24 -10.88 -12.98
C SER A 113 22.42 -11.58 -13.67
N ASP A 114 23.33 -10.79 -14.24
CA ASP A 114 24.30 -11.32 -15.22
C ASP A 114 25.74 -11.33 -14.70
N TYR A 115 26.09 -10.42 -13.79
CA TYR A 115 27.48 -10.18 -13.39
C TYR A 115 27.78 -10.54 -11.93
N ALA A 116 26.76 -10.59 -11.06
CA ALA A 116 26.96 -10.82 -9.64
C ALA A 116 27.34 -12.27 -9.32
N THR A 117 28.41 -12.44 -8.55
CA THR A 117 28.83 -13.74 -8.02
C THR A 117 27.82 -14.28 -6.99
N PHE A 118 27.85 -15.59 -6.76
CA PHE A 118 26.91 -16.28 -5.86
C PHE A 118 26.84 -15.64 -4.46
N ASN A 119 27.99 -15.27 -3.89
CA ASN A 119 28.06 -14.67 -2.56
C ASN A 119 27.41 -13.29 -2.51
N LEU A 120 27.61 -12.47 -3.55
CA LEU A 120 27.02 -11.13 -3.61
C LEU A 120 25.50 -11.21 -3.74
N ARG A 121 24.99 -12.09 -4.62
CA ARG A 121 23.55 -12.30 -4.77
C ARG A 121 22.90 -12.80 -3.46
N ARG A 122 23.59 -13.67 -2.72
CA ARG A 122 23.12 -14.20 -1.43
C ARG A 122 22.94 -13.12 -0.35
N ILE A 123 23.73 -12.05 -0.38
CA ILE A 123 23.66 -10.95 0.60
C ILE A 123 22.71 -9.85 0.12
N VAL A 124 22.85 -9.41 -1.14
CA VAL A 124 22.11 -8.27 -1.68
C VAL A 124 20.62 -8.58 -1.81
N LYS A 125 20.25 -9.79 -2.26
CA LYS A 125 18.85 -10.13 -2.53
C LYS A 125 17.97 -10.04 -1.27
N PRO A 126 18.33 -10.63 -0.11
CA PRO A 126 17.57 -10.45 1.12
C PRO A 126 17.48 -9.00 1.59
N ILE A 127 18.54 -8.20 1.41
CA ILE A 127 18.52 -6.77 1.77
C ILE A 127 17.48 -6.03 0.92
N LEU A 128 17.44 -6.30 -0.39
CA LEU A 128 16.44 -5.71 -1.28
C LEU A 128 15.02 -6.14 -0.93
N GLU A 129 14.81 -7.41 -0.56
CA GLU A 129 13.51 -7.92 -0.10
C GLU A 129 13.06 -7.24 1.20
N ILE A 130 13.98 -7.02 2.15
CA ILE A 130 13.70 -6.29 3.39
C ILE A 130 13.40 -4.82 3.11
N LEU A 131 14.21 -4.15 2.27
CA LEU A 131 14.01 -2.75 1.88
C LEU A 131 12.66 -2.55 1.18
N ALA A 132 12.27 -3.48 0.31
CA ALA A 132 10.96 -3.46 -0.36
C ALA A 132 9.79 -3.69 0.62
N GLY A 133 10.05 -4.35 1.75
CA GLY A 133 9.07 -4.54 2.83
C GLY A 133 8.93 -3.34 3.78
N ILE A 134 9.81 -2.33 3.69
CA ILE A 134 9.70 -1.14 4.54
C ILE A 134 8.44 -0.35 4.14
N PRO A 135 7.58 0.05 5.11
CA PRO A 135 6.42 0.88 4.81
C PRO A 135 6.83 2.21 4.15
N THR A 136 6.14 2.58 3.06
CA THR A 136 6.43 3.81 2.31
C THR A 136 6.33 5.07 3.18
N VAL A 137 5.45 5.08 4.18
CA VAL A 137 5.31 6.18 5.14
C VAL A 137 6.60 6.42 5.94
N VAL A 138 7.30 5.34 6.32
CA VAL A 138 8.57 5.45 7.06
C VAL A 138 9.66 6.04 6.17
N LEU A 139 9.73 5.61 4.91
CA LEU A 139 10.67 6.17 3.93
C LEU A 139 10.39 7.65 3.64
N GLY A 140 9.13 8.03 3.56
CA GLY A 140 8.71 9.44 3.38
C GLY A 140 9.11 10.32 4.57
N LEU A 141 8.85 9.87 5.79
CA LEU A 141 9.28 10.57 7.01
C LEU A 141 10.81 10.62 7.14
N PHE A 142 11.51 9.53 6.83
CA PHE A 142 12.96 9.51 6.80
C PHE A 142 13.52 10.56 5.82
N GLY A 143 12.94 10.64 4.62
CA GLY A 143 13.27 11.68 3.65
C GLY A 143 13.08 13.08 4.22
N LEU A 144 11.93 13.34 4.89
CA LEU A 144 11.66 14.64 5.52
C LEU A 144 12.67 14.98 6.63
N TYR A 145 13.03 14.03 7.49
CA TYR A 145 13.94 14.27 8.62
C TYR A 145 15.40 14.39 8.19
N VAL A 146 15.83 13.61 7.20
CA VAL A 146 17.23 13.61 6.72
C VAL A 146 17.47 14.73 5.71
N VAL A 147 16.52 14.94 4.79
CA VAL A 147 16.52 16.03 3.80
C VAL A 147 15.76 17.23 4.38
N ASN A 148 16.05 17.54 5.64
CA ASN A 148 15.49 18.70 6.34
C ASN A 148 15.81 19.99 5.54
N PRO A 149 14.90 20.99 5.50
CA PRO A 149 15.17 22.31 4.92
C PRO A 149 16.57 22.87 5.22
N GLU A 150 17.10 22.71 6.44
CA GLU A 150 18.46 23.16 6.81
C GLU A 150 19.57 22.45 6.03
N PHE A 151 19.38 21.15 5.73
CA PHE A 151 20.30 20.38 4.91
C PHE A 151 20.23 20.83 3.44
N VAL A 152 19.02 21.09 2.94
CA VAL A 152 18.83 21.55 1.56
C VAL A 152 19.39 22.96 1.39
N GLU A 153 19.11 23.89 2.30
CA GLU A 153 19.64 25.27 2.26
C GLU A 153 21.17 25.31 2.27
N LYS A 154 21.81 24.40 3.01
CA LYS A 154 23.28 24.34 3.10
C LYS A 154 23.95 23.79 1.84
N TYR A 155 23.33 22.86 1.12
CA TYR A 155 23.98 22.11 0.04
C TYR A 155 23.35 22.31 -1.34
N TRP A 156 22.21 22.99 -1.44
CA TRP A 156 21.54 23.28 -2.71
C TRP A 156 22.13 24.55 -3.34
N PRO A 157 22.86 24.43 -4.46
CA PRO A 157 23.57 25.56 -5.05
C PRO A 157 22.70 26.41 -6.00
N ILE A 158 21.40 26.10 -6.14
CA ILE A 158 20.51 26.67 -7.15
C ILE A 158 19.32 27.37 -6.47
N GLY A 159 19.58 28.55 -5.90
CA GLY A 159 18.55 29.43 -5.32
C GLY A 159 18.05 29.03 -3.94
N GLU A 160 17.21 29.89 -3.35
CA GLU A 160 16.57 29.70 -2.03
C GLU A 160 15.63 28.49 -2.08
N PRO A 161 15.96 27.35 -1.43
CA PRO A 161 15.07 26.20 -1.40
C PRO A 161 13.73 26.55 -0.71
N LEU A 162 13.79 27.55 0.18
CA LEU A 162 12.65 28.04 0.94
C LEU A 162 11.62 28.81 0.09
N ALA A 163 12.01 29.30 -1.09
CA ALA A 163 11.08 29.94 -2.04
C ALA A 163 10.07 28.93 -2.62
N TYR A 164 10.40 27.64 -2.64
CA TYR A 164 9.48 26.56 -3.03
C TYR A 164 8.62 26.07 -1.86
N THR A 165 9.07 26.28 -0.62
CA THR A 165 8.24 26.20 0.59
C THR A 165 7.55 27.53 0.92
N ALA A 166 7.41 28.47 -0.02
CA ALA A 166 6.61 29.67 0.18
C ALA A 166 5.10 29.39 0.39
N LEU A 167 4.65 28.15 0.20
CA LEU A 167 3.35 27.63 0.67
C LEU A 167 3.34 27.18 2.14
N ALA A 168 4.51 27.12 2.80
CA ALA A 168 4.68 26.69 4.19
C ALA A 168 4.74 27.86 5.19
N GLN A 169 4.70 29.12 4.71
CA GLN A 169 4.72 30.33 5.54
C GLN A 169 3.46 31.22 5.36
N GLY A 170 2.41 30.71 4.72
CA GLY A 170 1.06 31.28 4.88
C GLY A 170 0.50 30.90 6.23
#